data_AF-A0A7J8NWM6-F1
#
_entry.id   AF-A0A7J8NWM6-F1
#
_cell.length_a   1.000
_cell.length_b   1.000
_cell.length_c   1.000
_cell.angle_alpha   90.00
_cell.angle_beta   90.00
_cell.angle_gamma   90.00
#
_symmetry.space_group_name_H-M   'P 1'
#
loop_
_entity.id
_entity.type
_entity.pdbx_description
1 polymer ?
#
loop_
_entity_poly.entity_id
_entity_poly.type
_entity_poly.pdbx_seq_one_letter_code
_entity_poly.pdbx_strand_id
1 'polypeptide(L)'
;MVILGLPMIILEKRLSKTDINRRLAVPMEYFNMEHFPKPGASLEGNPREDFVVKDEKGCVWNLSCSIRKQPNHPKPVLINEWIHFVQSKKLREGDKVIIYGEQDETGLMQLRIKAEKCTGSYEDPCFPFMNQNPDRNKGLSSHSSSSESTATFQPSETEDHSAEVLSHELGQTTATTTPGIDKEHIPTTNST
;
A
#
# COMPACT_ATOMS: atom_id res chain seq x y z
N MET A 1 -1.04 -13.73 39.63
CA MET A 1 0.15 -13.62 38.77
C MET A 1 -0.34 -13.69 37.35
N VAL A 2 -0.40 -12.55 36.65
CA VAL A 2 -0.84 -12.50 35.25
C VAL A 2 0.31 -13.07 34.43
N ILE A 3 0.13 -14.25 33.84
CA ILE A 3 1.09 -14.78 32.88
C ILE A 3 0.87 -13.97 31.60
N LEU A 4 1.59 -12.87 31.46
CA LEU A 4 1.66 -12.17 30.18
C LEU A 4 2.31 -13.15 29.20
N GLY A 5 1.54 -13.58 28.19
CA GLY A 5 2.04 -14.48 27.16
C GLY A 5 3.26 -13.89 26.47
N LEU A 6 4.23 -14.74 26.13
CA LEU A 6 5.41 -14.29 25.37
C LEU A 6 4.96 -13.59 24.08
N PRO A 7 5.64 -12.50 23.68
CA PRO A 7 5.29 -11.75 22.49
C PRO A 7 5.42 -12.64 21.26
N MET A 8 4.38 -12.67 20.43
CA MET A 8 4.33 -13.48 19.22
C MET A 8 4.79 -12.65 18.02
N ILE A 9 5.91 -13.04 17.39
CA ILE A 9 6.43 -12.33 16.22
C ILE A 9 5.50 -12.52 15.01
N ILE A 10 5.10 -11.41 14.40
CA ILE A 10 4.22 -11.38 13.21
C ILE A 10 5.01 -10.99 11.96
N LEU A 11 6.01 -10.12 12.11
CA LEU A 11 6.92 -9.72 11.06
C LEU A 11 8.26 -9.35 11.68
N GLU A 12 9.35 -9.88 11.16
CA GLU A 12 10.70 -9.37 11.43
C GLU A 12 11.43 -9.18 10.10
N LYS A 13 12.05 -8.01 9.93
CA LYS A 13 12.76 -7.70 8.69
C LYS A 13 13.88 -6.69 8.88
N ARG A 14 15.04 -6.96 8.27
CA ARG A 14 16.08 -5.96 8.00
C ARG A 14 15.69 -5.10 6.80
N LEU A 15 15.76 -3.78 6.98
CA LEU A 15 15.27 -2.81 6.02
C LEU A 15 16.26 -2.64 4.86
N SER A 16 15.74 -2.79 3.64
CA SER A 16 16.45 -2.44 2.41
C SER A 16 16.24 -0.98 2.05
N LYS A 17 17.03 -0.47 1.10
CA LYS A 17 16.80 0.86 0.49
C LYS A 17 15.35 1.10 0.04
N THR A 18 14.65 0.08 -0.49
CA THR A 18 13.25 0.25 -0.91
C THR A 18 12.31 0.41 0.28
N ASP A 19 12.59 -0.30 1.36
CA ASP A 19 11.79 -0.22 2.60
C ASP A 19 11.89 1.17 3.21
N ILE A 20 13.08 1.77 3.21
CA ILE A 20 13.27 3.12 3.74
C ILE A 20 12.57 4.20 2.89
N ASN A 21 12.58 4.05 1.56
CA ASN A 21 12.17 5.15 0.68
C ASN A 21 10.72 5.06 0.17
N ARG A 22 10.08 3.89 0.22
CA ARG A 22 8.76 3.71 -0.42
C ARG A 22 7.75 2.94 0.43
N ARG A 23 8.05 1.69 0.76
CA ARG A 23 7.10 0.73 1.38
C ARG A 23 7.85 -0.46 1.93
N LEU A 24 7.39 -1.02 3.04
CA LEU A 24 7.98 -2.23 3.61
C LEU A 24 7.53 -3.44 2.81
N ALA A 25 8.42 -4.11 2.09
CA ALA A 25 8.08 -5.41 1.51
C ALA A 25 7.96 -6.47 2.62
N VAL A 26 6.86 -7.22 2.61
CA VAL A 26 6.60 -8.26 3.60
C VAL A 26 7.16 -9.57 3.05
N PRO A 27 8.07 -10.26 3.75
CA PRO A 27 8.53 -11.58 3.35
C PRO A 27 7.37 -12.59 3.41
N MET A 28 7.33 -13.52 2.45
CA MET A 28 6.18 -14.41 2.26
C MET A 28 5.98 -15.37 3.44
N GLU A 29 7.05 -15.74 4.14
CA GLU A 29 7.01 -16.56 5.34
C GLU A 29 6.16 -15.93 6.46
N TYR A 30 6.27 -14.60 6.66
CA TYR A 30 5.47 -13.86 7.63
C TYR A 30 4.05 -13.62 7.10
N PHE A 31 3.93 -13.27 5.81
CA PHE A 31 2.63 -13.07 5.18
C PHE A 31 1.75 -14.33 5.25
N ASN A 32 2.33 -15.53 5.26
CA ASN A 32 1.59 -16.78 5.34
C ASN A 32 1.15 -17.15 6.78
N MET A 33 1.64 -16.48 7.82
CA MET A 33 1.23 -16.73 9.21
C MET A 33 -0.25 -16.40 9.46
N GLU A 34 -0.89 -17.12 10.37
CA GLU A 34 -2.32 -16.96 10.67
C GLU A 34 -2.66 -15.55 11.20
N HIS A 35 -1.82 -15.04 12.08
CA HIS A 35 -2.05 -13.76 12.78
C HIS A 35 -1.56 -12.52 12.02
N PHE A 36 -1.07 -12.69 10.79
CA PHE A 36 -0.69 -11.56 9.96
C PHE A 36 -1.96 -10.84 9.43
N PRO A 37 -2.05 -9.51 9.46
CA PRO A 37 -3.20 -8.76 8.95
C PRO A 37 -3.22 -8.79 7.41
N LYS A 38 -3.90 -9.80 6.84
CA LYS A 38 -3.98 -10.03 5.40
C LYS A 38 -5.25 -9.38 4.82
N PRO A 39 -5.16 -8.77 3.62
CA PRO A 39 -6.33 -8.44 2.85
C PRO A 39 -7.24 -9.65 2.64
N GLY A 40 -8.55 -9.44 2.78
CA GLY A 40 -9.56 -10.43 2.42
C GLY A 40 -9.53 -10.81 0.93
N ALA A 41 -10.20 -11.92 0.60
CA ALA A 41 -10.26 -12.49 -0.75
C ALA A 41 -11.18 -11.71 -1.73
N SER A 42 -11.13 -10.38 -1.71
CA SER A 42 -11.86 -9.59 -2.70
C SER A 42 -11.16 -9.67 -4.05
N LEU A 43 -11.92 -10.03 -5.09
CA LEU A 43 -11.46 -10.08 -6.48
C LEU A 43 -11.38 -8.67 -7.11
N GLU A 44 -12.03 -7.68 -6.48
CA GLU A 44 -12.21 -6.34 -7.04
C GLU A 44 -11.29 -5.30 -6.38
N GLY A 45 -10.65 -4.44 -7.19
CA GLY A 45 -9.68 -3.44 -6.71
C GLY A 45 -8.39 -4.03 -6.12
N ASN A 46 -7.43 -3.20 -5.69
CA ASN A 46 -6.22 -3.70 -5.02
C ASN A 46 -6.55 -4.08 -3.57
N PRO A 47 -6.48 -5.38 -3.17
CA PRO A 47 -6.83 -5.78 -1.82
C PRO A 47 -5.91 -5.09 -0.81
N ARG A 48 -6.52 -4.54 0.24
CA ARG A 48 -5.85 -3.83 1.32
C ARG A 48 -6.54 -4.18 2.65
N GLU A 49 -5.73 -4.35 3.70
CA GLU A 49 -6.17 -4.48 5.08
C GLU A 49 -5.50 -3.41 5.91
N ASP A 50 -6.29 -2.60 6.61
CA ASP A 50 -5.81 -1.56 7.51
C ASP A 50 -5.72 -2.10 8.93
N PHE A 51 -4.63 -1.82 9.63
CA PHE A 51 -4.43 -2.26 10.99
C PHE A 51 -3.61 -1.26 11.80
N VAL A 52 -3.80 -1.29 13.11
CA VAL A 52 -3.17 -0.35 14.03
C VAL A 52 -2.07 -1.04 14.80
N VAL A 53 -0.89 -0.42 14.85
CA VAL A 53 0.22 -0.87 15.70
C VAL A 53 0.63 0.24 16.66
N LYS A 54 1.02 -0.14 17.88
CA LYS A 54 1.56 0.80 18.87
C LYS A 54 3.04 0.57 19.07
N ASP A 55 3.82 1.65 19.12
CA ASP A 55 5.23 1.54 19.47
C ASP A 55 5.47 1.56 20.98
N GLU A 56 6.75 1.41 21.36
CA GLU A 56 7.21 1.40 22.76
C GLU A 56 6.92 2.70 23.52
N LYS A 57 6.72 3.82 22.80
CA LYS A 57 6.35 5.12 23.39
C LYS A 57 4.83 5.31 23.46
N GLY A 58 4.06 4.31 23.04
CA GLY A 58 2.61 4.38 22.94
C GLY A 58 2.11 5.17 21.73
N CYS A 59 2.99 5.58 20.80
CA CYS A 59 2.54 6.24 19.58
C CYS A 59 1.82 5.23 18.68
N VAL A 60 0.70 5.67 18.11
CA VAL A 60 -0.18 4.85 17.28
C VAL A 60 0.18 5.05 15.80
N TRP A 61 0.32 3.96 15.07
CA TRP A 61 0.66 3.95 13.65
C TRP A 61 -0.39 3.16 12.88
N ASN A 62 -1.02 3.82 11.89
CA ASN A 62 -2.01 3.18 11.02
C ASN A 62 -1.29 2.61 9.80
N LEU A 63 -1.05 1.31 9.80
CA LEU A 63 -0.40 0.61 8.70
C LEU A 63 -1.45 -0.10 7.86
N SER A 64 -1.05 -0.44 6.63
CA SER A 64 -1.92 -1.21 5.76
C SER A 64 -1.13 -2.22 4.97
N CYS A 65 -1.58 -3.47 4.96
CA CYS A 65 -1.05 -4.49 4.07
C CYS A 65 -1.78 -4.38 2.73
N SER A 66 -1.04 -4.26 1.64
CA SER A 66 -1.59 -4.34 0.28
C SER A 66 -0.88 -5.40 -0.54
N ILE A 67 -1.64 -6.11 -1.37
CA ILE A 67 -1.09 -7.15 -2.25
C ILE A 67 -1.23 -6.67 -3.70
N ARG A 68 -0.10 -6.64 -4.43
CA ARG A 68 -0.15 -6.41 -5.88
C ARG A 68 -0.81 -7.62 -6.56
N LYS A 69 -1.81 -7.39 -7.41
CA LYS A 69 -2.43 -8.42 -8.27
C LYS A 69 -1.40 -8.99 -9.27
N GLN A 70 -0.82 -10.13 -8.92
CA GLN A 70 -0.03 -10.98 -9.79
C GLN A 70 -0.50 -12.41 -9.51
N PRO A 71 -1.01 -13.15 -10.50
CA PRO A 71 -1.75 -14.40 -10.27
C PRO A 71 -0.96 -15.48 -9.53
N ASN A 72 0.39 -15.50 -9.65
CA ASN A 72 1.20 -16.59 -9.10
C ASN A 72 2.20 -16.17 -8.00
N HIS A 73 2.39 -14.86 -7.78
CA HIS A 73 3.40 -14.35 -6.85
C HIS A 73 2.93 -13.05 -6.19
N PRO A 74 2.08 -13.13 -5.15
CA PRO A 74 1.68 -11.94 -4.41
C PRO A 74 2.92 -11.23 -3.88
N LYS A 75 2.93 -9.89 -4.01
CA LYS A 75 3.98 -9.04 -3.43
C LYS A 75 3.35 -8.18 -2.34
N PRO A 76 3.21 -8.72 -1.11
CA PRO A 76 2.63 -8.00 0.01
C PRO A 76 3.58 -6.88 0.45
N VAL A 77 2.99 -5.73 0.76
CA VAL A 77 3.72 -4.53 1.21
C VAL A 77 2.95 -3.82 2.31
N LEU A 78 3.65 -3.29 3.31
CA LEU A 78 3.06 -2.33 4.24
C LEU A 78 3.23 -0.90 3.71
N ILE A 79 2.12 -0.17 3.71
CA ILE A 79 1.99 1.20 3.22
C ILE A 79 1.30 2.08 4.28
N ASN A 80 0.74 3.22 3.86
CA ASN A 80 0.10 4.21 4.72
C ASN A 80 1.14 4.96 5.57
N GLU A 81 1.09 4.85 6.89
CA GLU A 81 2.00 5.56 7.82
C GLU A 81 3.41 4.97 7.89
N TRP A 82 3.73 3.98 7.05
CA TRP A 82 5.05 3.34 7.05
C TRP A 82 6.20 4.35 6.87
N ILE A 83 6.09 5.28 5.91
CA ILE A 83 7.17 6.27 5.68
C ILE A 83 7.25 7.31 6.80
N HIS A 84 6.10 7.70 7.38
CA HIS A 84 6.07 8.55 8.56
C HIS A 84 6.75 7.87 9.76
N PHE A 85 6.53 6.56 9.94
CA PHE A 85 7.22 5.75 10.95
C PHE A 85 8.74 5.73 10.73
N VAL A 86 9.18 5.44 9.50
CA VAL A 86 10.61 5.45 9.11
C VAL A 86 11.26 6.79 9.44
N GLN A 87 10.62 7.90 9.07
CA GLN A 87 11.13 9.25 9.31
C GLN A 87 11.18 9.58 10.82
N SER A 88 10.11 9.28 11.55
CA SER A 88 10.00 9.51 13.00
C SER A 88 11.06 8.75 13.79
N LYS A 89 11.32 7.48 13.42
CA LYS A 89 12.35 6.64 14.05
C LYS A 89 13.75 6.80 13.43
N LYS A 90 13.90 7.71 12.46
CA LYS A 90 15.14 7.98 11.72
C LYS A 90 15.80 6.70 11.20
N LEU A 91 14.99 5.77 10.67
CA LEU A 91 15.48 4.45 10.24
C LEU A 91 16.38 4.55 9.01
N ARG A 92 17.37 3.67 8.95
CA ARG A 92 18.32 3.55 7.85
C ARG A 92 18.31 2.15 7.28
N GLU A 93 18.87 1.99 6.09
CA GLU A 93 19.13 0.68 5.52
C GLU A 93 19.97 -0.17 6.50
N GLY A 94 19.60 -1.42 6.67
CA GLY A 94 20.21 -2.33 7.65
C GLY A 94 19.57 -2.32 9.03
N ASP A 95 18.83 -1.27 9.42
CA ASP A 95 18.01 -1.29 10.65
C ASP A 95 16.99 -2.43 10.56
N LYS A 96 16.51 -2.91 11.71
CA LYS A 96 15.51 -3.97 11.79
C LYS A 96 14.19 -3.43 12.29
N VAL A 97 13.09 -3.90 11.71
CA VAL A 97 11.72 -3.68 12.21
C VAL A 97 11.11 -5.00 12.64
N ILE A 98 10.38 -4.96 13.76
CA ILE A 98 9.65 -6.10 14.32
C ILE A 98 8.22 -5.65 14.61
N ILE A 99 7.24 -6.36 14.05
CA ILE A 99 5.83 -6.31 14.44
C ILE A 99 5.51 -7.58 15.20
N TYR A 100 4.86 -7.45 16.35
CA TYR A 100 4.54 -8.58 17.22
C TYR A 100 3.19 -8.37 17.91
N GLY A 101 2.53 -9.48 18.26
CA GLY A 101 1.33 -9.51 19.08
C GLY A 101 1.67 -9.66 20.55
N GLU A 102 0.98 -8.89 21.39
CA GLU A 102 1.04 -8.99 22.84
C GLU A 102 -0.38 -9.03 23.40
N GLN A 103 -0.62 -9.85 24.40
CA GLN A 103 -1.93 -9.95 25.04
C GLN A 103 -2.09 -8.86 26.10
N ASP A 104 -3.19 -8.12 26.07
CA ASP A 104 -3.50 -7.14 27.10
C ASP A 104 -4.14 -7.78 28.34
N GLU A 105 -4.43 -6.96 29.35
CA GLU A 105 -5.05 -7.38 30.62
C GLU A 105 -6.42 -8.05 30.42
N THR A 106 -7.10 -7.80 29.30
CA THR A 106 -8.40 -8.38 28.95
C THR A 106 -8.25 -9.67 28.15
N GLY A 107 -7.03 -10.07 27.78
CA GLY A 107 -6.79 -11.24 26.95
C GLY A 107 -6.84 -10.96 25.45
N LEU A 108 -6.99 -9.70 25.02
CA LEU A 108 -7.05 -9.35 23.60
C LEU A 108 -5.64 -9.13 23.04
N MET A 109 -5.42 -9.59 21.80
CA MET A 109 -4.15 -9.41 21.12
C MET A 109 -4.03 -7.99 20.56
N GLN A 110 -3.02 -7.26 21.02
CA GLN A 110 -2.64 -5.95 20.52
C GLN A 110 -1.38 -6.05 19.67
N LEU A 111 -1.40 -5.42 18.49
CA LEU A 111 -0.22 -5.34 17.63
C LEU A 111 0.72 -4.22 18.10
N ARG A 112 1.99 -4.56 18.18
CA ARG A 112 3.09 -3.68 18.55
C ARG A 112 4.10 -3.58 17.42
N ILE A 113 4.83 -2.47 17.39
CA ILE A 113 5.96 -2.27 16.47
C ILE A 113 7.17 -1.73 17.22
N LYS A 114 8.34 -2.29 16.94
CA LYS A 114 9.62 -1.72 17.38
C LYS A 114 10.64 -1.72 16.26
N ALA A 115 11.66 -0.89 16.41
CA ALA A 115 12.78 -0.82 15.49
C ALA A 115 14.10 -0.92 16.25
N GLU A 116 15.02 -1.73 15.74
CA GLU A 116 16.33 -1.96 16.31
C GLU A 116 17.38 -1.39 15.36
N LYS A 117 18.25 -0.51 15.87
CA LYS A 117 19.33 0.08 15.08
C LYS A 117 20.40 -0.96 14.77
N CYS A 118 20.90 -0.97 13.55
CA CYS A 118 22.06 -1.79 13.22
C CYS A 118 23.28 -1.21 13.96
N THR A 119 23.85 -1.97 14.90
CA THR A 119 24.98 -1.54 15.75
C THR A 119 26.36 -1.76 15.11
N GLY A 120 26.42 -2.06 13.80
CA GLY A 120 27.68 -2.14 13.07
C GLY A 120 28.24 -0.75 12.77
N SER A 121 29.51 -0.50 13.12
CA SER A 121 30.25 0.71 12.74
C SER A 121 30.32 0.84 11.22
N TYR A 122 29.45 1.67 10.66
CA TYR A 122 29.45 2.06 9.26
C TYR A 122 30.52 3.14 9.08
N GLU A 123 31.79 2.74 9.03
CA GLU A 123 32.72 3.49 8.18
C GLU A 123 32.11 3.38 6.78
N ASP A 124 31.86 4.49 6.08
CA ASP A 124 31.35 4.44 4.72
C ASP A 124 32.23 3.53 3.84
N PRO A 125 31.63 2.56 3.12
CA PRO A 125 31.97 2.49 1.72
C PRO A 125 30.70 2.69 0.91
N CYS A 126 30.79 3.62 -0.03
CA CYS A 126 30.09 3.58 -1.29
C CYS A 126 29.82 2.11 -1.68
N PHE A 127 28.54 1.73 -1.73
CA PHE A 127 28.09 0.44 -2.20
C PHE A 127 28.87 0.06 -3.47
N PRO A 128 29.71 -1.00 -3.46
CA PRO A 128 30.21 -1.53 -4.71
C PRO A 128 29.00 -2.11 -5.43
N PHE A 129 28.59 -1.40 -6.49
CA PHE A 129 27.81 -1.89 -7.59
C PHE A 129 28.09 -3.39 -7.80
N MET A 130 27.13 -4.26 -7.44
CA MET A 130 27.21 -5.68 -7.76
C MET A 130 27.04 -5.84 -9.28
N ASN A 131 28.14 -5.64 -10.01
CA ASN A 131 28.28 -6.18 -11.36
C ASN A 131 28.81 -7.61 -11.20
N GLN A 132 27.90 -8.58 -11.23
CA GLN A 132 28.32 -9.94 -11.54
C GLN A 132 28.48 -10.05 -13.06
N ASN A 133 29.71 -9.90 -13.55
CA ASN A 133 30.17 -10.67 -14.70
C ASN A 133 31.71 -10.62 -14.82
N PRO A 134 32.45 -11.62 -14.33
CA PRO A 134 33.79 -11.88 -14.80
C PRO A 134 33.68 -12.78 -16.05
N ASP A 135 34.26 -12.29 -17.14
CA ASP A 135 34.60 -13.02 -18.36
C ASP A 135 33.68 -12.83 -19.58
N ARG A 136 34.01 -11.83 -20.41
CA ARG A 136 34.35 -12.08 -21.81
C ARG A 136 35.05 -10.88 -22.47
N ASN A 137 36.20 -11.23 -23.06
CA ASN A 137 36.95 -10.64 -24.17
C ASN A 137 37.40 -9.15 -24.16
N LYS A 138 38.71 -9.01 -24.00
CA LYS A 138 39.53 -7.93 -24.54
C LYS A 138 39.61 -8.08 -26.07
N GLY A 139 39.24 -7.05 -26.83
CA GLY A 139 39.33 -7.07 -28.30
C GLY A 139 38.90 -5.75 -28.95
N LEU A 140 39.81 -4.76 -28.88
CA LEU A 140 40.14 -3.68 -29.82
C LEU A 140 39.07 -3.13 -30.82
N SER A 141 39.06 -1.78 -30.92
CA SER A 141 38.72 -0.98 -32.12
C SER A 141 37.24 -0.94 -32.55
N SER A 142 36.63 0.13 -33.05
CA SER A 142 37.00 1.53 -33.29
C SER A 142 35.80 2.13 -34.05
N HIS A 143 35.44 3.40 -33.81
CA HIS A 143 34.61 4.26 -34.69
C HIS A 143 33.16 3.79 -34.90
N SER A 144 32.15 4.57 -35.25
CA SER A 144 31.81 5.99 -35.30
C SER A 144 30.34 6.03 -35.75
N SER A 145 29.71 7.20 -35.70
CA SER A 145 28.45 7.59 -36.39
C SER A 145 27.18 6.85 -35.95
N SER A 146 26.26 7.54 -35.28
CA SER A 146 25.26 8.43 -35.90
C SER A 146 24.34 7.67 -36.85
N SER A 147 23.08 7.51 -36.46
CA SER A 147 21.91 7.83 -37.29
C SER A 147 20.67 7.83 -36.40
N GLU A 148 20.22 9.04 -36.13
CA GLU A 148 18.84 9.40 -35.84
C GLU A 148 17.93 8.79 -36.94
N SER A 149 16.85 8.10 -36.58
CA SER A 149 15.80 7.73 -37.53
C SER A 149 14.51 8.41 -37.11
N THR A 150 14.37 9.61 -37.63
CA THR A 150 13.16 10.41 -37.71
C THR A 150 12.21 9.72 -38.68
N ALA A 151 10.99 9.36 -38.23
CA ALA A 151 9.88 9.01 -39.11
C ALA A 151 8.79 10.06 -38.90
N THR A 152 8.83 11.10 -39.73
CA THR A 152 7.77 12.11 -39.85
C THR A 152 6.70 11.58 -40.80
N PHE A 153 5.47 11.55 -40.27
CA PHE A 153 4.15 11.70 -40.89
C PHE A 153 4.03 11.56 -42.42
N GLN A 154 2.99 10.85 -42.87
CA GLN A 154 1.79 11.54 -43.38
C GLN A 154 0.53 10.66 -43.35
N PRO A 155 -0.66 11.31 -43.29
CA PRO A 155 -1.97 10.69 -43.10
C PRO A 155 -2.61 10.34 -44.44
N SER A 156 -3.38 9.25 -44.48
CA SER A 156 -4.28 8.94 -45.59
C SER A 156 -5.70 9.39 -45.22
N GLU A 157 -6.07 10.55 -45.73
CA GLU A 157 -7.47 11.00 -45.83
C GLU A 157 -8.13 10.31 -47.03
N THR A 158 -9.39 9.90 -46.85
CA THR A 158 -10.36 9.86 -47.93
C THR A 158 -11.70 10.23 -47.31
N GLU A 159 -12.11 11.48 -47.56
CA GLU A 159 -13.49 11.98 -47.55
C GLU A 159 -14.32 11.09 -48.51
N ASP A 160 -15.64 10.93 -48.46
CA ASP A 160 -16.78 11.83 -48.27
C ASP A 160 -17.99 10.83 -48.30
N HIS A 161 -19.13 10.99 -47.64
CA HIS A 161 -20.23 11.86 -48.06
C HIS A 161 -21.43 11.73 -47.10
N SER A 162 -22.06 12.87 -46.88
CA SER A 162 -23.51 13.10 -46.69
C SER A 162 -24.08 13.16 -45.27
N ALA A 163 -24.42 14.39 -44.94
CA ALA A 163 -25.28 14.86 -43.86
C ALA A 163 -26.78 14.65 -44.15
N GLU A 164 -27.59 14.53 -43.09
CA GLU A 164 -28.90 15.18 -42.87
C GLU A 164 -29.40 14.75 -41.48
N VAL A 165 -29.38 15.59 -40.44
CA VAL A 165 -30.44 16.52 -40.01
C VAL A 165 -31.82 15.86 -39.90
N LEU A 166 -32.30 15.67 -38.67
CA LEU A 166 -33.70 15.87 -38.29
C LEU A 166 -33.83 16.01 -36.77
N SER A 167 -33.83 17.26 -36.33
CA SER A 167 -34.29 17.68 -35.01
C SER A 167 -35.82 17.62 -34.99
N HIS A 168 -36.42 17.02 -33.96
CA HIS A 168 -37.79 17.34 -33.56
C HIS A 168 -37.85 17.56 -32.06
N GLU A 169 -38.26 18.78 -31.73
CA GLU A 169 -38.58 19.31 -30.41
C GLU A 169 -40.04 18.96 -30.02
N LEU A 170 -40.35 19.26 -28.75
CA LEU A 170 -41.66 19.55 -28.15
C LEU A 170 -42.50 18.42 -27.53
N GLY A 171 -42.65 18.55 -26.21
CA GLY A 171 -43.70 17.93 -25.39
C GLY A 171 -43.54 18.23 -23.90
N GLN A 172 -43.94 19.45 -23.47
CA GLN A 172 -44.03 19.87 -22.06
C GLN A 172 -45.32 19.36 -21.36
N THR A 173 -45.40 19.62 -20.04
CA THR A 173 -46.59 19.71 -19.14
C THR A 173 -47.27 18.39 -18.70
N THR A 174 -47.69 18.12 -17.44
CA THR A 174 -48.19 18.96 -16.32
C THR A 174 -48.27 18.16 -14.98
N ALA A 175 -48.02 18.85 -13.85
CA ALA A 175 -48.78 18.90 -12.56
C ALA A 175 -49.13 17.68 -11.65
N THR A 176 -48.65 17.78 -10.38
CA THR A 176 -49.41 17.82 -9.09
C THR A 176 -50.10 16.56 -8.51
N THR A 177 -49.70 16.12 -7.30
CA THR A 177 -50.48 16.20 -6.01
C THR A 177 -49.91 15.26 -4.92
N THR A 178 -49.35 15.84 -3.86
CA THR A 178 -49.23 15.34 -2.45
C THR A 178 -50.49 15.84 -1.71
N PRO A 179 -51.10 15.25 -0.64
CA PRO A 179 -50.42 14.86 0.61
C PRO A 179 -51.05 13.77 1.52
N GLY A 180 -50.35 13.48 2.63
CA GLY A 180 -50.83 12.81 3.84
C GLY A 180 -49.64 12.15 4.56
N ILE A 181 -48.89 12.81 5.46
CA ILE A 181 -49.20 13.17 6.86
C ILE A 181 -49.98 12.07 7.58
N ASP A 182 -49.27 11.29 8.39
CA ASP A 182 -49.75 10.85 9.69
C ASP A 182 -48.67 11.02 10.75
N LYS A 183 -49.13 11.50 11.91
CA LYS A 183 -48.39 12.13 13.00
C LYS A 183 -47.85 11.09 13.98
N GLU A 184 -46.64 11.33 14.48
CA GLU A 184 -46.18 10.83 15.78
C GLU A 184 -47.10 11.31 16.90
N HIS A 185 -47.46 10.40 17.81
CA HIS A 185 -48.11 10.71 19.08
C HIS A 185 -47.39 9.94 20.19
N ILE A 186 -46.50 10.62 20.93
CA ILE A 186 -45.97 10.16 22.22
C ILE A 186 -46.67 10.98 23.32
N PRO A 187 -47.39 10.36 24.26
CA PRO A 187 -47.99 11.08 25.38
C PRO A 187 -46.96 11.33 26.50
N THR A 188 -46.84 12.58 26.94
CA THR A 188 -46.25 12.96 28.23
C THR A 188 -47.39 13.27 29.18
N THR A 189 -47.52 12.50 30.26
CA THR A 189 -48.37 12.88 31.40
C THR A 189 -47.50 13.11 32.62
N ASN A 190 -47.58 14.35 33.10
CA ASN A 190 -46.99 14.83 34.34
C ASN A 190 -47.70 14.20 35.54
N SER A 191 -46.96 13.94 36.62
CA SER A 191 -47.52 13.71 37.95
C SER A 191 -47.09 14.83 38.88
N THR A 192 -48.08 15.35 39.60
CA THR A 192 -48.04 16.36 40.67
C THR A 192 -47.18 15.93 41.85
#